data_AF-A0A962N774-F1
#
_entry.id   AF-A0A962N774-F1
#
_cell.length_a   1.000
_cell.length_b   1.000
_cell.length_c   1.000
_cell.angle_alpha   90.00
_cell.angle_beta   90.00
_cell.angle_gamma   90.00
#
_symmetry.space_group_name_H-M   'P 1'
#
loop_
_entity.id
_entity.type
_entity.pdbx_description
1 polymer ?
#
loop_
_entity_poly.entity_id
_entity_poly.type
_entity_poly.pdbx_seq_one_letter_code
_entity_poly.pdbx_strand_id
1 'polypeptide(L)'
;MARSLLPISTLDGCQITRWHGTEMAHTEHPLRWQHPDVPYLQCISIELALESAAPLQLIAHLPDHSGFHGLYLRPAPAAMAAAPNCSPGSIFRSRTLAELPLGAARLVQLRRDGPDAVIEISLQIGRDRVSLLAGEVAKGIGNTVRIVEPDESILVQVNGKRPPTPCRARVEG
;
A
#
# COMPACT_ATOMS: atom_id res chain seq x y z
N MET A 1 -21.18 -1.93 13.68
CA MET A 1 -21.24 -0.89 12.63
C MET A 1 -20.95 -1.56 11.30
N ALA A 2 -21.85 -1.46 10.32
CA ALA A 2 -21.58 -1.97 8.97
C ALA A 2 -20.36 -1.23 8.41
N ARG A 3 -19.31 -1.97 8.03
CA ARG A 3 -18.14 -1.38 7.36
C ARG A 3 -18.59 -0.92 5.99
N SER A 4 -18.59 0.38 5.74
CA SER A 4 -18.87 0.93 4.41
C SER A 4 -17.63 0.70 3.54
N LEU A 5 -17.57 -0.48 2.95
CA LEU A 5 -16.64 -0.74 1.86
C LEU A 5 -17.16 -0.04 0.60
N LEU A 6 -16.24 0.53 -0.15
CA LEU A 6 -16.51 1.20 -1.40
C LEU A 6 -16.03 0.32 -2.56
N PRO A 7 -16.70 0.37 -3.73
CA PRO A 7 -16.17 -0.25 -4.93
C PRO A 7 -14.77 0.29 -5.24
N ILE A 8 -13.82 -0.58 -5.60
CA ILE A 8 -12.47 -0.16 -6.03
C ILE A 8 -12.53 0.83 -7.21
N SER A 9 -13.53 0.71 -8.07
CA SER A 9 -13.78 1.65 -9.18
C SER A 9 -14.04 3.09 -8.73
N THR A 10 -14.33 3.34 -7.45
CA THR A 10 -14.41 4.70 -6.89
C THR A 10 -13.09 5.46 -7.03
N LEU A 11 -11.95 4.78 -7.15
CA LEU A 11 -10.66 5.44 -7.42
C LEU A 11 -10.56 6.00 -8.84
N ASP A 12 -11.37 5.52 -9.79
CA ASP A 12 -11.33 5.99 -11.17
C ASP A 12 -11.84 7.44 -11.28
N GLY A 13 -11.04 8.31 -11.87
CA GLY A 13 -11.28 9.75 -11.96
C GLY A 13 -10.95 10.55 -10.70
N CYS A 14 -10.58 9.91 -9.58
CA CYS A 14 -10.18 10.62 -8.37
C CYS A 14 -8.85 11.37 -8.59
N GLN A 15 -8.80 12.65 -8.22
CA GLN A 15 -7.57 13.42 -8.19
C GLN A 15 -6.82 13.18 -6.87
N ILE A 16 -5.74 12.41 -6.92
CA ILE A 16 -4.93 12.09 -5.75
C ILE A 16 -3.90 13.20 -5.52
N THR A 17 -3.93 13.78 -4.31
CA THR A 17 -3.05 14.89 -3.91
C THR A 17 -2.00 14.46 -2.88
N ARG A 18 -2.18 13.30 -2.23
CA ARG A 18 -1.20 12.74 -1.31
C ARG A 18 -1.41 11.24 -1.11
N TRP A 19 -0.30 10.54 -0.94
CA TRP A 19 -0.25 9.17 -0.46
C TRP A 19 0.36 9.11 0.93
N HIS A 20 -0.27 8.40 1.84
CA HIS A 20 0.29 8.10 3.15
C HIS A 20 0.22 6.59 3.38
N GLY A 21 1.35 5.97 3.67
CA GLY A 21 1.44 4.52 3.86
C GLY A 21 1.83 4.18 5.28
N THR A 22 1.25 3.11 5.81
CA THR A 22 1.85 2.40 6.95
C THR A 22 2.60 1.20 6.40
N GLU A 23 3.92 1.33 6.31
CA GLU A 23 4.84 0.29 5.84
C GLU A 23 5.02 -0.80 6.90
N MET A 24 5.32 -2.01 6.42
CA MET A 24 5.77 -3.14 7.24
C MET A 24 7.15 -3.59 6.76
N ALA A 25 8.06 -3.85 7.70
CA ALA A 25 9.37 -4.39 7.39
C ALA A 25 9.24 -5.83 6.85
N HIS A 26 10.12 -6.21 5.93
CA HIS A 26 10.19 -7.57 5.38
C HIS A 26 10.82 -8.57 6.39
N THR A 27 11.68 -8.08 7.29
CA THR A 27 12.27 -8.89 8.36
C THR A 27 12.41 -8.07 9.63
N GLU A 28 12.28 -8.70 10.80
CA GLU A 28 12.39 -8.05 12.11
C GLU A 28 13.83 -8.06 12.66
N HIS A 29 14.60 -9.12 12.38
CA HIS A 29 15.93 -9.34 12.94
C HIS A 29 16.95 -9.83 11.89
N PRO A 30 17.84 -8.96 11.37
CA PRO A 30 17.82 -7.51 11.54
C PRO A 30 16.60 -6.88 10.86
N LEU A 31 16.17 -5.71 11.36
CA LEU A 31 15.05 -4.98 10.78
C LEU A 31 15.38 -4.54 9.35
N ARG A 32 14.68 -5.09 8.35
CA ARG A 32 14.87 -4.72 6.93
C ARG A 32 13.55 -4.28 6.33
N TRP A 33 13.52 -3.04 5.87
CA TRP A 33 12.37 -2.47 5.17
C TRP A 33 12.31 -2.88 3.70
N GLN A 34 13.41 -3.43 3.16
CA GLN A 34 13.57 -3.71 1.74
C GLN A 34 14.48 -4.91 1.53
N HIS A 35 14.29 -5.60 0.41
CA HIS A 35 15.18 -6.63 -0.10
C HIS A 35 15.59 -6.29 -1.55
N PRO A 36 16.86 -6.45 -1.96
CA PRO A 36 17.30 -6.10 -3.33
C PRO A 36 16.43 -6.73 -4.43
N ASP A 37 16.05 -7.99 -4.23
CA ASP A 37 15.28 -8.76 -5.23
C ASP A 37 13.76 -8.55 -5.16
N VAL A 38 13.27 -7.70 -4.24
CA VAL A 38 11.84 -7.45 -4.06
C VAL A 38 11.48 -6.13 -4.72
N PRO A 39 10.77 -6.15 -5.85
CA PRO A 39 10.42 -4.94 -6.57
C PRO A 39 9.21 -4.21 -5.96
N TYR A 40 8.94 -4.38 -4.66
CA TYR A 40 7.78 -3.84 -3.98
C TYR A 40 8.15 -3.05 -2.73
N LEU A 41 7.36 -2.02 -2.45
CA LEU A 41 7.20 -1.45 -1.11
C LEU A 41 6.06 -2.20 -0.41
N GLN A 42 6.25 -2.63 0.83
CA GLN A 42 5.23 -3.36 1.60
C GLN A 42 4.54 -2.45 2.61
N CYS A 43 3.21 -2.37 2.54
CA CYS A 43 2.37 -1.56 3.43
C CYS A 43 1.19 -2.36 3.97
N ILE A 44 0.81 -2.21 5.23
CA ILE A 44 -0.45 -2.77 5.75
C ILE A 44 -1.67 -1.90 5.42
N SER A 45 -1.45 -0.62 5.15
CA SER A 45 -2.50 0.31 4.73
C SER A 45 -1.93 1.46 3.92
N ILE A 46 -2.77 2.01 3.03
CA ILE A 46 -2.48 3.20 2.25
C ILE A 46 -3.68 4.14 2.29
N GLU A 47 -3.47 5.35 2.78
CA GLU A 47 -4.44 6.45 2.76
C GLU A 47 -4.16 7.38 1.58
N LEU A 48 -5.22 7.76 0.88
CA LEU A 48 -5.20 8.65 -0.27
C LEU A 48 -5.94 9.94 0.10
N ALA A 49 -5.23 11.07 0.07
CA ALA A 49 -5.87 12.37 0.09
C ALA A 49 -6.33 12.72 -1.32
N LEU A 50 -7.56 13.19 -1.45
CA LEU A 50 -8.19 13.55 -2.72
C LEU A 50 -8.47 15.06 -2.76
N GLU A 51 -8.46 15.68 -3.95
CA GLU A 51 -8.68 17.14 -4.08
C GLU A 51 -10.12 17.55 -3.71
N SER A 52 -11.11 16.79 -4.18
CA SER A 52 -12.54 17.17 -4.11
C SER A 52 -13.42 16.11 -3.44
N ALA A 53 -12.81 15.18 -2.68
CA ALA A 53 -13.50 14.08 -2.05
C ALA A 53 -12.92 13.77 -0.67
N ALA A 54 -13.68 13.08 0.17
CA ALA A 54 -13.19 12.57 1.44
C ALA A 54 -11.98 11.63 1.20
N PRO A 55 -10.98 11.63 2.11
CA PRO A 55 -9.84 10.73 1.97
C PRO A 55 -10.32 9.27 2.01
N LEU A 56 -9.62 8.43 1.26
CA LEU A 56 -9.91 7.01 1.16
C LEU A 56 -8.75 6.20 1.73
N GLN A 57 -9.04 4.98 2.18
CA GLN A 57 -8.03 4.06 2.69
C GLN A 57 -8.17 2.72 1.99
N LEU A 58 -7.02 2.22 1.52
CA LEU A 58 -6.81 0.86 1.06
C LEU A 58 -6.19 0.02 2.19
N ILE A 59 -6.73 -1.18 2.36
CA ILE A 59 -6.24 -2.22 3.27
C ILE A 59 -6.29 -3.58 2.55
N ALA A 60 -5.47 -4.53 2.97
CA ALA A 60 -5.47 -5.89 2.42
C ALA A 60 -6.14 -6.95 3.32
N HIS A 61 -6.52 -6.57 4.55
CA HIS A 61 -7.15 -7.45 5.54
C HIS A 61 -8.27 -6.73 6.29
N LEU A 62 -9.43 -7.38 6.38
CA LEU A 62 -10.55 -6.94 7.20
C LEU A 62 -10.49 -7.62 8.58
N PRO A 63 -10.55 -6.88 9.70
CA PRO A 63 -10.62 -7.49 11.02
C PRO A 63 -12.05 -8.00 11.33
N ASP A 64 -12.64 -8.80 10.44
CA ASP A 64 -13.97 -9.43 10.59
C ASP A 64 -13.88 -10.94 10.83
N HIS A 65 -12.66 -11.47 11.02
CA HIS A 65 -12.38 -12.89 11.24
C HIS A 65 -12.81 -13.80 10.09
N SER A 66 -13.09 -13.25 8.91
CA SER A 66 -13.43 -14.05 7.73
C SER A 66 -12.25 -14.84 7.18
N GLY A 67 -11.02 -14.38 7.47
CA GLY A 67 -9.77 -14.99 6.97
C GLY A 67 -9.53 -14.73 5.47
N PHE A 68 -10.36 -13.90 4.83
CA PHE A 68 -10.16 -13.52 3.43
C PHE A 68 -9.23 -12.31 3.33
N HIS A 69 -8.31 -12.40 2.37
CA HIS A 69 -7.35 -11.36 2.04
C HIS A 69 -7.64 -10.81 0.63
N GLY A 70 -7.50 -9.50 0.48
CA GLY A 70 -7.80 -8.79 -0.76
C GLY A 70 -7.78 -7.28 -0.55
N LEU A 71 -7.71 -6.52 -1.63
CA LEU A 71 -7.73 -5.06 -1.59
C LEU A 71 -9.15 -4.57 -1.31
N TYR A 72 -9.31 -3.89 -0.18
CA TYR A 72 -10.56 -3.26 0.22
C TYR A 72 -10.38 -1.75 0.29
N LEU A 73 -11.34 -1.03 -0.28
CA LEU A 73 -11.42 0.43 -0.21
C LEU A 73 -12.49 0.84 0.80
N ARG A 74 -12.18 1.82 1.64
CA ARG A 74 -13.12 2.41 2.60
C ARG A 74 -12.85 3.89 2.79
N PRO A 75 -13.78 4.66 3.37
CA PRO A 75 -13.47 6.00 3.87
C PRO A 75 -12.30 5.95 4.86
N ALA A 76 -11.32 6.84 4.70
CA ALA A 76 -10.26 7.00 5.69
C ALA A 76 -10.81 7.69 6.96
N PRO A 77 -10.22 7.44 8.14
CA PRO A 77 -10.54 8.20 9.34
C PRO A 77 -10.29 9.70 9.11
N ALA A 78 -11.10 10.56 9.76
CA ALA A 78 -11.15 12.01 9.50
C ALA A 78 -9.82 12.74 9.72
N ALA A 79 -8.91 12.19 10.53
CA ALA A 79 -7.54 12.66 10.66
C ALA A 79 -6.60 11.65 10.00
N MET A 80 -6.05 12.00 8.84
CA MET A 80 -4.91 11.28 8.29
C MET A 80 -3.73 11.40 9.27
N ALA A 81 -2.92 10.35 9.40
CA ALA A 81 -1.78 10.37 10.32
C ALA A 81 -0.82 11.54 10.00
N ALA A 82 -0.77 12.52 10.90
CA ALA A 82 -0.11 13.80 10.66
C ALA A 82 1.42 13.76 10.84
N ALA A 83 1.95 12.74 11.52
CA ALA A 83 3.38 12.61 11.78
C ALA A 83 3.87 11.21 11.40
N PRO A 84 5.09 11.09 10.83
CA PRO A 84 5.72 9.79 10.67
C PRO A 84 5.87 9.15 12.05
N ASN A 85 5.24 8.00 12.24
CA ASN A 85 5.42 7.23 13.46
C ASN A 85 6.38 6.09 13.18
N CYS A 86 7.50 6.07 13.89
CA CYS A 86 8.47 4.98 13.86
C CYS A 86 8.92 4.72 15.30
N SER A 87 8.09 4.01 16.06
CA SER A 87 8.48 3.56 17.39
C SER A 87 9.75 2.69 17.29
N PRO A 88 10.80 2.96 18.09
CA PRO A 88 11.99 2.12 18.10
C PRO A 88 11.63 0.64 18.31
N GLY A 89 12.15 -0.25 17.45
CA GLY A 89 11.86 -1.69 17.50
C GLY A 89 10.57 -2.14 16.81
N SER A 90 9.72 -1.21 16.34
CA SER A 90 8.53 -1.55 15.55
C SER A 90 8.90 -2.01 14.14
N ILE A 91 8.21 -3.05 13.65
CA ILE A 91 8.24 -3.47 12.24
C ILE A 91 7.37 -2.59 11.36
N PHE A 92 6.56 -1.71 11.97
CA PHE A 92 5.69 -0.77 11.28
C PHE A 92 6.22 0.65 11.34
N ARG A 93 6.09 1.39 10.23
CA ARG A 93 6.28 2.84 10.20
C ARG A 93 5.27 3.50 9.30
N SER A 94 4.77 4.67 9.71
CA SER A 94 3.87 5.47 8.89
C SER A 94 4.63 6.62 8.27
N ARG A 95 4.38 6.94 6.99
CA ARG A 95 4.96 8.12 6.32
C ARG A 95 4.18 8.54 5.09
N THR A 96 4.45 9.76 4.64
CA THR A 96 4.06 10.19 3.28
C THR A 96 4.88 9.41 2.24
N LEU A 97 4.21 8.89 1.23
CA LEU A 97 4.82 8.19 0.08
C LEU A 97 5.00 9.18 -1.07
N ALA A 98 5.89 10.15 -0.89
CA ALA A 98 6.11 11.25 -1.84
C ALA A 98 6.67 10.77 -3.20
N GLU A 99 7.20 9.55 -3.25
CA GLU A 99 7.69 8.90 -4.45
C GLU A 99 6.59 8.32 -5.35
N LEU A 100 5.34 8.26 -4.88
CA LEU A 100 4.20 7.81 -5.69
C LEU A 100 3.63 8.98 -6.51
N PRO A 101 3.21 8.73 -7.77
CA PRO A 101 2.69 9.77 -8.64
C PRO A 101 1.39 10.37 -8.10
N LEU A 102 1.21 11.67 -8.31
CA LEU A 102 0.01 12.44 -7.95
C LEU A 102 -0.76 12.82 -9.21
N GLY A 103 -2.07 13.03 -9.09
CA GLY A 103 -2.94 13.41 -10.20
C GLY A 103 -4.17 12.55 -10.33
N ALA A 104 -4.86 12.68 -11.47
CA ALA A 104 -6.06 11.93 -11.76
C ALA A 104 -5.70 10.45 -11.95
N ALA A 105 -6.30 9.59 -11.12
CA ALA A 105 -6.19 8.16 -11.25
C ALA A 105 -7.15 7.65 -12.31
N ARG A 106 -6.65 6.75 -13.16
CA ARG A 106 -7.47 5.94 -14.06
C ARG A 106 -7.24 4.47 -13.72
N LEU A 107 -8.30 3.74 -13.39
CA LEU A 107 -8.23 2.31 -13.15
C LEU A 107 -8.04 1.58 -14.49
N VAL A 108 -6.86 0.99 -14.70
CA VAL A 108 -6.52 0.33 -15.98
C VAL A 108 -6.48 -1.18 -15.90
N GLN A 109 -6.32 -1.75 -14.70
CA GLN A 109 -6.38 -3.19 -14.48
C GLN A 109 -6.99 -3.46 -13.12
N LEU A 110 -7.79 -4.52 -13.05
CA LEU A 110 -8.32 -5.07 -11.82
C LEU A 110 -8.32 -6.60 -11.97
N ARG A 111 -7.57 -7.28 -11.11
CA ARG A 111 -7.54 -8.74 -11.01
C ARG A 111 -8.30 -9.17 -9.76
N ARG A 112 -9.20 -10.13 -9.91
CA ARG A 112 -9.96 -10.73 -8.82
C ARG A 112 -9.59 -12.19 -8.63
N ASP A 113 -9.78 -12.67 -7.42
CA ASP A 113 -9.83 -14.08 -7.09
C ASP A 113 -11.21 -14.39 -6.50
N GLY A 114 -12.04 -15.09 -7.27
CA GLY A 114 -13.45 -15.25 -6.96
C GLY A 114 -14.30 -13.98 -7.13
N PRO A 115 -15.54 -13.98 -6.61
CA PRO A 115 -16.51 -12.90 -6.84
C PRO A 115 -16.16 -11.60 -6.11
N ASP A 116 -15.53 -11.70 -4.93
CA ASP A 116 -15.47 -10.59 -3.98
C ASP A 116 -14.04 -10.11 -3.66
N ALA A 117 -13.00 -10.91 -3.91
CA ALA A 117 -11.63 -10.54 -3.56
C ALA A 117 -10.92 -9.88 -4.76
N VAL A 118 -10.60 -8.58 -4.62
CA VAL A 118 -9.71 -7.89 -5.56
C VAL A 118 -8.28 -8.15 -5.13
N ILE A 119 -7.49 -8.88 -5.92
CA ILE A 119 -6.11 -9.21 -5.53
C ILE A 119 -5.15 -8.14 -6.02
N GLU A 120 -5.40 -7.54 -7.18
CA GLU A 120 -4.50 -6.53 -7.73
C GLU A 120 -5.27 -5.44 -8.46
N ILE A 121 -4.81 -4.20 -8.29
CA ILE A 121 -5.26 -3.07 -9.08
C ILE A 121 -4.06 -2.39 -9.73
N SER A 122 -4.27 -1.83 -10.90
CA SER A 122 -3.32 -0.88 -11.49
C SER A 122 -4.02 0.43 -11.81
N LEU A 123 -3.43 1.51 -11.35
CA LEU A 123 -3.86 2.88 -11.60
C LEU A 123 -2.86 3.54 -12.54
N GLN A 124 -3.35 4.14 -13.61
CA GLN A 124 -2.58 5.07 -14.43
C GLN A 124 -2.75 6.48 -13.85
N ILE A 125 -1.65 7.14 -13.52
CA ILE A 125 -1.62 8.52 -12.98
C ILE A 125 -0.61 9.31 -13.80
N GLY A 126 -1.09 10.22 -14.64
CA GLY A 126 -0.25 10.85 -15.66
C GLY A 126 0.38 9.79 -16.57
N ARG A 127 1.71 9.72 -16.62
CA ARG A 127 2.46 8.72 -17.40
C ARG A 127 2.84 7.46 -16.61
N ASP A 128 2.66 7.48 -15.30
CA ASP A 128 3.14 6.43 -14.42
C ASP A 128 2.02 5.44 -14.08
N ARG A 129 2.37 4.15 -14.05
CA ARG A 129 1.48 3.07 -13.63
C ARG A 129 1.82 2.66 -12.20
N VAL A 130 0.86 2.81 -11.29
CA VAL A 130 0.96 2.31 -9.92
C VAL A 130 0.24 0.97 -9.83
N SER A 131 0.95 -0.08 -9.47
CA SER A 131 0.36 -1.40 -9.18
C SER A 131 0.29 -1.61 -7.67
N LEU A 132 -0.85 -2.08 -7.20
CA LEU A 132 -1.13 -2.39 -5.80
C LEU A 132 -1.62 -3.83 -5.77
N LEU A 133 -0.98 -4.66 -4.97
CA LEU A 133 -1.22 -6.09 -4.88
C LEU A 133 -1.48 -6.47 -3.43
N ALA A 134 -2.56 -7.19 -3.14
CA ALA A 134 -2.77 -7.84 -1.86
C ALA A 134 -1.82 -9.04 -1.76
N GLY A 135 -0.79 -8.92 -0.92
CA GLY A 135 0.25 -9.92 -0.76
C GLY A 135 1.34 -9.49 0.20
N GLU A 136 2.20 -10.45 0.57
CA GLU A 136 3.29 -10.25 1.52
C GLU A 136 4.61 -10.78 0.96
N VAL A 137 5.70 -10.09 1.31
CA VAL A 137 7.07 -10.56 1.12
C VAL A 137 7.41 -11.53 2.25
N ALA A 138 7.27 -12.82 1.98
CA ALA A 138 7.61 -13.87 2.92
C ALA A 138 9.05 -14.36 2.72
N LYS A 139 9.66 -14.83 3.82
CA LYS A 139 10.94 -15.52 3.77
C LYS A 139 10.79 -16.87 3.05
N GLY A 140 11.66 -17.13 2.08
CA GLY A 140 11.79 -18.41 1.39
C GLY A 140 12.81 -19.35 2.05
N ILE A 141 13.24 -20.36 1.31
CA ILE A 141 14.32 -21.26 1.75
C ILE A 141 15.67 -20.54 1.60
N GLY A 142 16.51 -20.60 2.64
CA GLY A 142 17.80 -19.93 2.65
C GLY A 142 17.67 -18.40 2.74
N ASN A 143 18.34 -17.68 1.82
CA ASN A 143 18.29 -16.22 1.73
C ASN A 143 17.36 -15.72 0.62
N THR A 144 16.42 -16.57 0.18
CA THR A 144 15.43 -16.18 -0.81
C THR A 144 14.23 -15.52 -0.15
N VAL A 145 13.53 -14.71 -0.94
CA VAL A 145 12.25 -14.10 -0.59
C VAL A 145 11.25 -14.49 -1.67
N ARG A 146 9.99 -14.63 -1.28
CA ARG A 146 8.89 -14.94 -2.19
C ARG A 146 7.73 -14.01 -1.91
N ILE A 147 6.91 -13.79 -2.93
CA ILE A 147 5.64 -13.10 -2.77
C ILE A 147 4.57 -14.14 -2.49
N VAL A 148 3.77 -13.93 -1.45
CA VAL A 148 2.60 -14.74 -1.11
C VAL A 148 1.36 -13.91 -1.40
N GLU A 149 0.41 -14.50 -2.15
CA GLU A 149 -0.85 -13.85 -2.53
C GLU A 149 -2.02 -14.81 -2.30
N PRO A 150 -3.19 -14.31 -1.85
CA PRO A 150 -3.36 -13.02 -1.19
C PRO A 150 -2.84 -13.04 0.26
N ASP A 151 -2.51 -11.88 0.82
CA ASP A 151 -2.06 -11.74 2.22
C ASP A 151 -2.49 -10.39 2.82
N GLU A 152 -2.19 -10.14 4.10
CA GLU A 152 -2.63 -8.95 4.85
C GLU A 152 -1.90 -7.65 4.53
N SER A 153 -0.90 -7.72 3.65
CA SER A 153 -0.12 -6.59 3.18
C SER A 153 -0.52 -6.14 1.77
N ILE A 154 -0.14 -4.91 1.44
CA ILE A 154 -0.25 -4.28 0.14
C ILE A 154 1.15 -4.07 -0.39
N LEU A 155 1.46 -4.72 -1.51
CA LEU A 155 2.70 -4.55 -2.25
C LEU A 155 2.52 -3.49 -3.34
N VAL A 156 3.36 -2.45 -3.29
CA VAL A 156 3.28 -1.28 -4.17
C VAL A 156 4.43 -1.27 -5.17
N GLN A 157 4.10 -1.03 -6.44
CA GLN A 157 5.03 -0.82 -7.54
C GLN A 157 4.69 0.44 -8.32
N VAL A 158 5.73 1.09 -8.87
CA VAL A 158 5.58 2.14 -9.87
C VAL A 158 6.36 1.72 -11.12
N ASN A 159 5.67 1.64 -12.26
CA ASN A 159 6.24 1.22 -13.54
C ASN A 159 7.02 -0.10 -13.45
N GLY A 160 6.49 -1.08 -12.70
CA GLY A 160 7.11 -2.39 -12.49
C GLY A 160 8.36 -2.39 -11.60
N LYS A 161 8.63 -1.29 -10.89
CA LYS A 161 9.79 -1.14 -10.00
C LYS A 161 9.35 -0.77 -8.59
N ARG A 162 10.19 -1.09 -7.61
CA ARG A 162 10.00 -0.64 -6.24
C ARG A 162 10.03 0.90 -6.19
N PRO A 163 9.04 1.56 -5.57
CA PRO A 163 9.11 3.00 -5.33
C PRO A 163 10.42 3.35 -4.60
N PRO A 164 11.20 4.33 -5.09
CA PRO A 164 12.47 4.68 -4.46
C PRO A 164 12.21 5.20 -3.06
N THR A 165 12.82 4.58 -2.06
CA THR A 165 12.76 5.11 -0.70
C THR A 165 13.48 6.44 -0.68
N PRO A 166 12.92 7.51 -0.07
CA PRO A 166 13.64 8.75 0.06
C PRO A 166 14.99 8.49 0.72
N CYS A 167 16.07 8.97 0.07
CA CYS A 167 17.38 9.00 0.68
C CYS A 167 17.22 9.73 2.01
N ARG A 168 17.63 9.11 3.13
CA ARG A 168 17.64 9.83 4.42
C ARG A 168 18.45 11.10 4.19
N ALA A 169 17.81 12.27 4.23
CA ALA A 169 18.55 13.48 4.53
C ALA A 169 19.35 13.17 5.78
N ARG A 170 20.68 13.32 5.72
CA ARG A 170 21.51 13.22 6.92
C ARG A 170 20.84 14.09 7.98
N VAL A 171 20.41 13.46 9.07
CA VAL A 171 20.23 14.21 10.31
C VAL A 171 21.67 14.52 10.71
N GLU A 172 22.18 15.65 10.24
CA GLU A 172 23.37 16.25 10.84
C GLU A 172 22.95 16.67 12.24
N GLY A 173 23.43 15.91 13.22
CA GLY A 173 23.45 16.24 14.64
C GLY A 173 24.87 16.05 15.14
#